data_AF-A0A357CGK8-F1
#
_entry.id   AF-A0A357CGK8-F1
#
_cell.length_a   1.000
_cell.length_b   1.000
_cell.length_c   1.000
_cell.angle_alpha   90.00
_cell.angle_beta   90.00
_cell.angle_gamma   90.00
#
_symmetry.space_group_name_H-M   'P 1'
#
loop_
_entity.id
_entity.type
_entity.pdbx_description
1 polymer ?
#
loop_
_entity_poly.entity_id
_entity_poly.type
_entity_poly.pdbx_seq_one_letter_code
_entity_poly.pdbx_strand_id
1 'polypeptide(L)' 'MRKTTIEFDETTEAEVERVLGTRGLKATVDLSFRTVLALKARMEFIDQLRDMEGLELDRPDVLAQAWAE' A
#
# COMPACT_ATOMS: atom_id res chain seq x y z
N MET A 1 -0.30 -13.49 18.36
CA MET A 1 0.81 -13.64 17.39
C MET A 1 0.90 -15.11 17.02
N ARG A 2 0.59 -15.50 15.78
CA ARG A 2 0.66 -16.89 15.32
C ARG A 2 2.09 -17.15 14.82
N LYS A 3 2.73 -18.23 15.27
CA LYS A 3 4.06 -18.63 14.82
C LYS A 3 3.92 -19.79 13.83
N THR A 4 4.58 -19.69 12.70
CA THR A 4 4.56 -20.72 11.64
C THR A 4 5.96 -20.79 11.06
N THR A 5 6.48 -22.00 10.89
CA THR A 5 7.76 -22.24 10.23
C THR A 5 7.51 -22.35 8.73
N ILE A 6 8.23 -21.56 7.95
CA ILE A 6 8.16 -21.50 6.49
C ILE A 6 9.61 -21.52 6.01
N GLU A 7 9.88 -22.29 4.95
CA GLU A 7 11.18 -22.31 4.30
C GLU A 7 11.21 -21.25 3.19
N PHE A 8 12.33 -20.54 3.10
CA PHE A 8 12.57 -19.51 2.10
C PHE A 8 13.85 -19.86 1.34
N ASP A 9 13.87 -19.58 0.04
CA ASP A 9 15.09 -19.61 -0.74
C ASP A 9 15.98 -18.44 -0.33
N GLU A 10 17.21 -18.73 0.10
CA GLU A 10 18.15 -17.74 0.64
C GLU A 10 18.53 -16.66 -0.39
N THR A 11 18.56 -17.02 -1.67
CA THR A 11 18.88 -16.08 -2.75
C THR A 11 17.75 -15.06 -2.93
N THR A 12 16.52 -15.56 -2.95
CA THR A 12 15.31 -14.74 -3.02
C THR A 12 15.19 -13.84 -1.78
N GLU A 13 15.48 -14.37 -0.58
CA GLU A 13 15.48 -13.57 0.65
C GLU A 13 16.47 -12.40 0.55
N ALA A 14 17.71 -12.67 0.18
CA ALA A 14 18.75 -11.64 0.06
C ALA A 14 18.40 -10.56 -0.98
N GLU A 15 17.78 -10.96 -2.10
CA GLU A 15 17.34 -10.01 -3.10
C GLU A 15 16.19 -9.12 -2.60
N VAL A 16 15.19 -9.72 -1.94
CA VAL A 16 14.07 -8.96 -1.38
C VAL A 16 14.55 -8.03 -0.26
N GLU A 17 15.48 -8.46 0.59
CA GLU A 17 16.13 -7.61 1.59
C GLU A 17 16.80 -6.38 0.96
N ARG A 18 17.55 -6.61 -0.12
CA ARG A 18 18.22 -5.52 -0.85
C ARG A 18 17.21 -4.55 -1.47
N VAL A 19 16.13 -5.06 -2.07
CA VAL A 19 15.08 -4.24 -2.69
C VAL A 19 14.32 -3.42 -1.65
N LEU A 20 14.01 -4.02 -0.51
CA LEU A 20 13.25 -3.37 0.55
C LEU A 20 14.10 -2.57 1.54
N GLY A 21 15.44 -2.70 1.46
CA GLY A 21 16.37 -2.05 2.38
C GLY A 21 16.26 -2.58 3.81
N THR A 22 15.89 -3.85 3.98
CA THR A 22 15.69 -4.48 5.29
C THR A 22 16.87 -5.36 5.68
N ARG A 23 16.93 -5.76 6.95
CA ARG A 23 17.88 -6.74 7.46
C ARG A 23 17.15 -7.76 8.33
N GLY A 24 17.20 -9.02 7.92
CA GLY A 24 16.56 -10.15 8.55
C GLY A 24 15.13 -10.39 8.05
N LEU A 25 14.82 -11.67 7.82
CA LEU A 25 13.54 -12.18 7.32
C LEU A 25 12.29 -11.55 7.96
N LYS A 26 12.27 -11.39 9.28
CA LYS A 26 11.10 -10.80 9.97
C LYS A 26 10.81 -9.39 9.49
N ALA A 27 11.83 -8.54 9.42
CA ALA A 27 11.66 -7.15 8.98
C ALA A 27 11.25 -7.10 7.51
N THR A 28 11.84 -7.98 6.70
CA THR A 28 11.55 -8.14 5.27
C THR A 28 10.10 -8.55 5.02
N VAL A 29 9.60 -9.56 5.73
CA VAL A 29 8.20 -10.02 5.62
C VAL A 29 7.22 -8.96 6.13
N ASP A 30 7.50 -8.36 7.29
CA ASP A 30 6.64 -7.32 7.86
C ASP A 30 6.52 -6.11 6.89
N LEU A 31 7.63 -5.68 6.28
CA LEU A 31 7.62 -4.59 5.31
C LEU A 31 6.98 -5.01 3.98
N SER A 32 7.23 -6.23 3.50
CA SER A 32 6.60 -6.76 2.28
C SER A 32 5.07 -6.70 2.36
N PHE A 33 4.48 -7.10 3.48
CA PHE A 33 3.02 -7.00 3.65
C PHE A 33 2.53 -5.56 3.60
N ARG A 34 3.24 -4.62 4.25
CA ARG A 34 2.87 -3.20 4.20
C ARG A 34 2.97 -2.65 2.78
N THR A 35 4.01 -3.02 2.03
CA THR A 35 4.20 -2.60 0.64
C THR A 35 3.05 -3.08 -0.26
N VAL A 36 2.63 -4.34 -0.13
CA VAL A 36 1.50 -4.89 -0.91
C VAL A 36 0.19 -4.18 -0.56
N LEU A 37 -0.07 -3.94 0.73
CA LEU A 37 -1.26 -3.20 1.16
C LEU A 37 -1.27 -1.76 0.64
N ALA A 38 -0.13 -1.07 0.71
CA ALA A 38 0.02 0.28 0.18
C ALA A 38 -0.20 0.33 -1.34
N LEU A 39 0.29 -0.67 -2.08
CA LEU A 39 0.05 -0.78 -3.52
C LEU A 39 -1.44 -0.97 -3.82
N LYS A 40 -2.13 -1.85 -3.10
CA LYS A 40 -3.59 -2.06 -3.27
C LYS A 40 -4.37 -0.78 -2.99
N ALA A 41 -4.08 -0.09 -1.88
CA ALA A 41 -4.72 1.17 -1.54
C ALA A 41 -4.49 2.24 -2.61
N ARG A 42 -3.27 2.31 -3.18
CA ARG A 42 -2.97 3.22 -4.29
C ARG A 42 -3.78 2.89 -5.54
N MET A 43 -3.92 1.62 -5.88
CA MET A 43 -4.72 1.20 -7.04
C MET A 43 -6.20 1.56 -6.83
N GLU A 44 -6.75 1.27 -5.66
CA GLU A 44 -8.14 1.63 -5.31
C GLU A 44 -8.37 3.13 -5.38
N PHE A 45 -7.42 3.93 -4.90
CA PHE A 45 -7.51 5.38 -5.00
C PHE A 45 -7.46 5.87 -6.46
N ILE A 46 -6.65 5.25 -7.32
CA ILE A 46 -6.62 5.56 -8.75
C ILE A 46 -7.97 5.20 -9.39
N ASP A 47 -8.54 4.04 -9.05
CA ASP A 47 -9.85 3.61 -9.56
C ASP A 47 -10.96 4.58 -9.10
N GLN A 48 -10.95 5.01 -7.82
CA GLN A 48 -11.86 6.03 -7.30
C GLN A 48 -11.72 7.37 -8.02
N LEU A 49 -10.49 7.81 -8.30
CA LEU A 49 -10.27 9.04 -9.07
C LEU A 49 -10.75 8.92 -10.52
N ARG A 50 -10.64 7.73 -11.12
CA ARG A 50 -11.08 7.50 -12.50
C ARG A 50 -12.59 7.51 -12.62
N ASP A 51 -13.25 6.84 -11.67
CA ASP A 51 -14.70 6.63 -11.71
C ASP A 51 -15.45 7.71 -10.91
N MET A 52 -14.73 8.63 -10.24
CA MET A 52 -15.22 9.67 -9.33
C MET A 52 -16.08 9.14 -8.17
N GLU A 53 -16.08 7.82 -7.97
CA GLU A 53 -16.94 7.14 -7.01
C GLU A 53 -16.42 7.32 -5.58
N GLY A 54 -17.27 7.85 -4.70
CA GLY A 54 -16.92 8.13 -3.30
C GLY A 54 -16.06 9.38 -3.10
N LEU A 55 -15.76 10.12 -4.16
CA LEU A 55 -15.16 11.44 -4.09
C LEU A 55 -16.26 12.48 -4.27
N GLU A 56 -16.55 13.24 -3.22
CA GLU A 56 -17.50 14.37 -3.21
C GLU A 56 -17.07 15.55 -4.13
N LEU A 57 -16.04 15.35 -4.96
CA LEU A 57 -15.42 16.32 -5.85
C LEU A 57 -16.20 16.51 -7.15
N ASP A 58 -17.16 15.64 -7.44
CA ASP A 58 -18.13 15.80 -8.53
C ASP A 58 -19.34 16.68 -8.12
N ARG A 59 -19.47 16.98 -6.82
CA ARG A 59 -20.55 17.80 -6.27
C ARG A 59 -20.19 19.29 -6.27
N PRO A 60 -20.92 20.13 -7.02
CA PRO A 60 -20.62 21.56 -7.13
C PRO A 60 -20.69 22.32 -5.81
N ASP A 61 -21.57 21.92 -4.90
CA ASP A 61 -21.75 22.50 -3.56
C ASP A 61 -20.56 22.23 -2.63
N VAL A 62 -19.95 21.04 -2.71
CA VAL A 62 -18.75 20.70 -1.92
C VAL A 62 -17.54 21.47 -2.40
N LEU A 63 -17.37 21.60 -3.72
CA LEU A 63 -16.31 22.44 -4.28
C LEU A 63 -16.50 23.91 -3.88
N ALA A 64 -17.73 24.44 -3.97
CA ALA A 64 -18.01 25.81 -3.56
C ALA A 64 -17.67 26.06 -2.08
N GLN A 65 -17.90 25.07 -1.21
CA GLN A 65 -17.61 25.18 0.22
C GLN A 65 -16.13 25.00 0.56
N ALA A 66 -15.39 24.17 -0.19
CA ALA A 66 -13.96 23.95 0.01
C ALA A 66 -13.08 25.14 -0.44
N TRP A 67 -13.58 25.95 -1.37
CA TRP A 67 -12.86 27.10 -1.96
C TRP A 67 -13.42 28.47 -1.55
N ALA A 68 -14.44 28.50 -0.70
CA ALA A 68 -14.93 29.74 -0.09
C ALA A 68 -14.12 30.05 1.19
N GLU A 69 -13.27 31.06 1.11
CA GLU A 69 -12.65 31.76 2.27
C GLU A 69 -13.67 32.64 3.01
#